data_AF-A0A968AZS6-F1
#
_entry.id   AF-A0A968AZS6-F1
#
_cell.length_a   1.000
_cell.length_b   1.000
_cell.length_c   1.000
_cell.angle_alpha   90.00
_cell.angle_beta   90.00
_cell.angle_gamma   90.00
#
_symmetry.space_group_name_H-M   'P 1'
#
loop_
_entity.id
_entity.type
_entity.pdbx_description
1 polymer ?
#
loop_
_entity_poly.entity_id
_entity_poly.type
_entity_poly.pdbx_seq_one_letter_code
_entity_poly.pdbx_strand_id
1 'polypeptide(L)'
;MHHKKILSGSQIVLVGLFAIHIMTCWASAAESETITLKSLLEEMVNRDSIARLPKPAYTCRQFSSYDRNSTEPGSPTWWANWDRSYFVRVENNNGRKEHVMMDTAGPGAVVRIWATWHGPGGGQFSNGTLRFYLDGNPKPVIEGPTEDLISKGQLVAAPLSEGVSPETPYKHRGHNLYLPIPYARHCKITY
;
A
#
# COMPACT_ATOMS: atom_id res chain seq x y z
N MET A 1 -38.57 -55.76 19.69
CA MET A 1 -37.44 -56.40 20.41
C MET A 1 -36.18 -55.59 20.13
N HIS A 2 -35.82 -54.67 21.04
CA HIS A 2 -34.61 -53.84 20.93
C HIS A 2 -33.42 -54.55 21.56
N HIS A 3 -32.39 -54.84 20.77
CA HIS A 3 -31.09 -55.29 21.29
C HIS A 3 -30.18 -54.08 21.51
N LYS A 4 -30.01 -53.69 22.78
CA LYS A 4 -28.93 -52.77 23.19
C LYS A 4 -27.61 -53.54 23.16
N LYS A 5 -26.72 -53.21 22.22
CA LYS A 5 -25.32 -53.64 22.28
C LYS A 5 -24.60 -52.83 23.35
N ILE A 6 -24.17 -53.51 24.42
CA ILE A 6 -23.33 -52.95 25.47
C ILE A 6 -21.89 -52.98 24.95
N LEU A 7 -21.30 -51.80 24.77
CA LEU A 7 -19.87 -51.66 24.43
C LEU A 7 -19.03 -52.08 25.65
N SER A 8 -18.03 -52.93 25.44
CA SER A 8 -17.09 -53.36 26.49
C SER A 8 -16.11 -52.24 26.83
N GLY A 9 -15.71 -52.15 28.11
CA GLY A 9 -14.89 -51.06 28.65
C GLY A 9 -13.55 -50.81 27.95
N SER A 10 -13.03 -51.78 27.19
CA SER A 10 -11.80 -51.62 26.41
C SER A 10 -11.99 -50.74 25.15
N GLN A 11 -13.20 -50.68 24.60
CA GLN A 11 -13.52 -49.82 23.45
C GLN A 11 -13.72 -48.34 23.84
N ILE A 12 -14.02 -48.06 25.10
CA ILE A 12 -14.16 -46.67 25.62
C ILE A 12 -12.78 -46.04 25.83
N VAL A 13 -11.78 -46.82 26.23
CA VAL A 13 -10.41 -46.34 26.45
C VAL A 13 -9.71 -46.01 25.11
N LEU A 14 -9.98 -46.79 24.05
CA LEU A 14 -9.38 -46.54 22.74
C LEU A 14 -9.95 -45.31 22.01
N VAL A 15 -11.21 -44.94 22.27
CA VAL A 15 -11.83 -43.72 21.73
C VAL A 15 -11.40 -42.48 22.51
N GLY A 16 -11.10 -42.62 23.81
CA GLY A 16 -10.56 -41.53 24.63
C GLY A 16 -9.12 -41.14 24.29
N LEU A 17 -8.30 -42.08 23.80
CA LEU A 17 -6.89 -41.84 23.44
C LEU A 17 -6.71 -41.23 22.04
N PHE A 18 -7.69 -41.36 21.13
CA PHE A 18 -7.66 -40.70 19.82
C PHE A 18 -8.17 -39.26 19.84
N ALA A 19 -8.89 -38.85 20.89
CA ALA A 19 -9.34 -37.47 21.07
C ALA A 19 -8.23 -36.55 21.66
N ILE A 20 -7.10 -37.11 22.09
CA ILE A 20 -6.02 -36.41 22.81
C ILE A 20 -4.69 -36.44 22.01
N HIS A 21 -4.75 -36.70 20.70
CA HIS A 21 -3.72 -36.21 19.77
C HIS A 21 -4.29 -34.96 19.10
N ILE A 22 -4.29 -33.85 19.83
CA ILE A 22 -3.28 -32.81 19.62
C ILE A 22 -3.35 -32.35 18.16
N MET A 23 -4.52 -31.84 17.79
CA MET A 23 -4.63 -30.75 16.84
C MET A 23 -4.21 -29.45 17.56
N THR A 24 -3.08 -29.47 18.26
CA THR A 24 -2.36 -28.23 18.52
C THR A 24 -1.71 -27.88 17.20
N CYS A 25 -2.49 -27.27 16.31
CA CYS A 25 -1.91 -26.32 15.39
C CYS A 25 -1.26 -25.26 16.27
N TRP A 26 -0.01 -25.50 16.66
CA TRP A 26 0.93 -24.42 16.86
C TRP A 26 1.00 -23.77 15.48
N ALA A 27 0.06 -22.86 15.22
CA ALA A 27 0.40 -21.70 14.43
C ALA A 27 1.58 -21.12 15.19
N SER A 28 2.79 -21.53 14.81
CA SER A 28 3.98 -20.78 15.12
C SER A 28 3.63 -19.43 14.52
N ALA A 29 3.20 -18.50 15.37
CA ALA A 29 3.25 -17.10 15.04
C ALA A 29 4.72 -16.92 14.71
N ALA A 30 5.06 -16.95 13.42
CA ALA A 30 6.36 -16.53 12.99
C ALA A 30 6.50 -15.16 13.64
N GLU A 31 7.45 -15.03 14.55
CA GLU A 31 7.89 -13.74 15.05
C GLU A 31 8.32 -12.98 13.79
N SER A 32 7.38 -12.25 13.21
CA SER A 32 7.67 -11.31 12.16
C SER A 32 8.36 -10.19 12.88
N GLU A 33 9.63 -9.97 12.57
CA GLU A 33 10.31 -8.75 13.00
C GLU A 33 9.42 -7.55 12.67
N THR A 34 9.33 -6.63 13.63
CA THR A 34 8.57 -5.41 13.45
C THR A 34 9.11 -4.66 12.25
N ILE A 35 8.29 -4.49 11.22
CA ILE A 35 8.66 -3.68 10.06
C ILE A 35 8.66 -2.21 10.49
N THR A 36 9.82 -1.57 10.38
CA THR A 36 10.03 -0.17 10.72
C THR A 36 10.56 0.59 9.50
N LEU A 37 10.55 1.92 9.56
CA LEU A 37 11.26 2.74 8.56
C LEU A 37 12.73 2.30 8.43
N LYS A 38 13.40 2.03 9.56
CA LYS A 38 14.80 1.58 9.56
C LYS A 38 14.96 0.25 8.82
N SER A 39 14.16 -0.76 9.15
CA SER A 39 14.27 -2.08 8.50
C SER A 39 13.98 -2.01 7.00
N LEU A 40 13.02 -1.16 6.58
CA LEU A 40 12.73 -0.92 5.16
C LEU A 40 13.89 -0.24 4.44
N LEU A 41 14.52 0.77 5.06
CA LEU A 41 15.70 1.42 4.49
C LEU A 41 16.90 0.47 4.39
N GLU A 42 17.08 -0.41 5.37
CA GLU A 42 18.11 -1.46 5.34
C GLU A 42 17.82 -2.50 4.24
N GLU A 43 16.56 -2.87 4.04
CA GLU A 43 16.13 -3.78 2.97
C GLU A 43 16.42 -3.20 1.57
N MET A 44 16.22 -1.89 1.37
CA MET A 44 16.42 -1.22 0.08
C MET A 44 17.86 -1.35 -0.47
N VAL A 45 18.85 -1.50 0.40
CA VAL A 45 20.26 -1.62 0.02
C VAL A 45 20.80 -3.05 0.15
N ASN A 46 19.99 -3.97 0.65
CA ASN A 46 20.36 -5.37 0.79
C ASN A 46 20.21 -6.09 -0.56
N ARG A 47 21.31 -6.57 -1.14
CA ARG A 47 21.27 -7.28 -2.42
C ARG A 47 20.70 -8.70 -2.30
N ASP A 48 20.84 -9.31 -1.13
CA ASP A 48 20.36 -10.67 -0.89
C ASP A 48 18.83 -10.72 -0.77
N SER A 49 18.19 -9.63 -0.33
CA SER A 49 16.73 -9.57 -0.22
C SER A 49 16.06 -9.67 -1.60
N ILE A 50 16.67 -9.08 -2.64
CA ILE A 50 16.17 -9.10 -4.03
C ILE A 50 16.13 -10.53 -4.61
N ALA A 51 17.03 -11.40 -4.15
CA ALA A 51 17.15 -12.77 -4.63
C ALA A 51 16.30 -13.78 -3.83
N ARG A 52 15.52 -13.33 -2.84
CA ARG A 52 14.74 -14.19 -1.93
C ARG A 52 13.27 -13.86 -2.01
N LEU A 53 12.43 -14.87 -1.68
CA LEU A 53 11.02 -14.62 -1.44
C LEU A 53 10.87 -13.76 -0.17
N PRO A 54 9.95 -12.78 -0.17
CA PRO A 54 9.80 -11.88 0.96
C PRO A 54 9.32 -12.63 2.20
N LYS A 55 9.91 -12.27 3.35
CA LYS A 55 9.52 -12.77 4.66
C LYS A 55 9.44 -11.57 5.63
N PRO A 56 8.24 -11.25 6.17
CA PRO A 56 6.96 -11.87 5.90
C PRO A 56 6.54 -11.70 4.43
N ALA A 57 5.69 -12.61 3.94
CA ALA A 57 5.17 -12.49 2.58
C ALA A 57 4.33 -11.21 2.46
N TYR A 58 4.55 -10.46 1.38
CA TYR A 58 3.78 -9.26 1.06
C TYR A 58 3.36 -9.27 -0.42
N THR A 59 2.35 -8.46 -0.74
CA THR A 59 1.89 -8.25 -2.12
C THR A 59 2.10 -6.79 -2.49
N CYS A 60 2.57 -6.54 -3.71
CA CYS A 60 2.59 -5.19 -4.27
C CYS A 60 1.16 -4.76 -4.65
N ARG A 61 0.79 -3.53 -4.27
CA ARG A 61 -0.45 -2.87 -4.72
C ARG A 61 -0.07 -1.55 -5.38
N GLN A 62 -0.76 -1.22 -6.46
CA GLN A 62 -0.56 0.04 -7.19
C GLN A 62 -1.88 0.78 -7.32
N PHE A 63 -1.83 2.09 -7.06
CA PHE A 63 -2.88 3.04 -7.38
C PHE A 63 -2.29 4.06 -8.34
N SER A 64 -3.02 4.38 -9.41
CA SER A 64 -2.57 5.35 -10.40
C SER A 64 -3.75 6.10 -11.01
N SER A 65 -3.42 7.17 -11.73
CA SER A 65 -4.37 8.00 -12.47
C SER A 65 -4.81 7.38 -13.81
N TYR A 66 -4.65 6.06 -13.99
CA TYR A 66 -4.95 5.41 -15.25
C TYR A 66 -6.42 5.55 -15.66
N ASP A 67 -6.65 5.58 -16.96
CA ASP A 67 -7.98 5.64 -17.54
C ASP A 67 -8.70 4.29 -17.40
N ARG A 68 -9.77 4.28 -16.61
CA ARG A 68 -10.56 3.06 -16.32
C ARG A 68 -11.43 2.62 -17.50
N ASN A 69 -11.49 3.40 -18.58
CA ASN A 69 -12.31 3.05 -19.75
C ASN A 69 -11.64 2.00 -20.66
N SER A 70 -10.31 1.79 -20.54
CA SER A 70 -9.63 0.71 -21.27
C SER A 70 -9.89 -0.63 -20.58
N THR A 71 -10.88 -1.36 -21.11
CA THR A 71 -11.44 -2.56 -20.44
C THR A 71 -11.25 -3.85 -21.24
N GLU A 72 -11.70 -3.89 -22.50
CA GLU A 72 -11.85 -5.14 -23.26
C GLU A 72 -11.14 -5.09 -24.63
N PRO A 73 -10.30 -6.08 -24.97
CA PRO A 73 -9.62 -6.14 -26.25
C PRO A 73 -10.59 -6.03 -27.43
N GLY A 74 -10.34 -5.07 -28.33
CA GLY A 74 -11.14 -4.87 -29.54
C GLY A 74 -12.39 -4.01 -29.37
N SER A 75 -12.72 -3.57 -28.16
CA SER A 75 -13.79 -2.57 -27.97
C SER A 75 -13.33 -1.18 -28.41
N PRO A 76 -14.25 -0.24 -28.70
CA PRO A 76 -13.89 1.16 -28.98
C PRO A 76 -13.11 1.83 -27.84
N THR A 77 -13.34 1.38 -26.59
CA THR A 77 -12.69 1.95 -25.40
C THR A 77 -11.37 1.28 -25.06
N TRP A 78 -10.99 0.19 -25.74
CA TRP A 78 -9.69 -0.48 -25.55
C TRP A 78 -8.51 0.50 -25.62
N TRP A 79 -8.62 1.51 -26.49
CA TRP A 79 -7.60 2.53 -26.72
C TRP A 79 -7.75 3.79 -25.87
N ALA A 80 -8.60 3.77 -24.84
CA ALA A 80 -8.70 4.88 -23.90
C ALA A 80 -7.34 5.09 -23.21
N ASN A 81 -6.87 6.34 -23.20
CA ASN A 81 -5.49 6.69 -22.82
C ASN A 81 -5.46 8.04 -22.07
N TRP A 82 -6.53 8.34 -21.34
CA TRP A 82 -6.65 9.57 -20.58
C TRP A 82 -6.07 9.43 -19.17
N ASP A 83 -4.85 8.88 -19.03
CA ASP A 83 -4.22 8.43 -17.78
C ASP A 83 -3.77 9.55 -16.82
N ARG A 84 -4.68 10.48 -16.52
CA ARG A 84 -4.46 11.61 -15.61
C ARG A 84 -5.74 11.95 -14.86
N SER A 85 -5.57 12.53 -13.67
CA SER A 85 -6.68 13.08 -12.86
C SER A 85 -7.81 12.09 -12.53
N TYR A 86 -7.63 10.80 -12.76
CA TYR A 86 -8.50 9.76 -12.22
C TYR A 86 -8.10 9.47 -10.77
N PHE A 87 -9.02 9.78 -9.86
CA PHE A 87 -8.90 9.48 -8.44
C PHE A 87 -9.77 8.27 -8.09
N VAL A 88 -9.49 7.63 -6.95
CA VAL A 88 -10.35 6.56 -6.42
C VAL A 88 -11.76 7.09 -6.19
N ARG A 89 -11.85 8.29 -5.60
CA ARG A 89 -13.08 9.05 -5.34
C ARG A 89 -12.74 10.48 -4.91
N VAL A 90 -13.76 11.31 -4.73
CA VAL A 90 -13.65 12.65 -4.15
C VAL A 90 -14.44 12.70 -2.86
N GLU A 91 -13.83 13.22 -1.80
CA GLU A 91 -14.45 13.35 -0.48
C GLU A 91 -14.61 14.82 -0.09
N ASN A 92 -15.58 15.10 0.78
CA ASN A 92 -15.68 16.36 1.50
C ASN A 92 -15.32 16.10 2.97
N ASN A 93 -14.20 16.66 3.40
CA ASN A 93 -13.69 16.56 4.76
C ASN A 93 -13.81 17.93 5.43
N ASN A 94 -14.91 18.15 6.17
CA ASN A 94 -15.19 19.42 6.87
C ASN A 94 -15.12 20.66 5.97
N GLY A 95 -15.74 20.60 4.79
CA GLY A 95 -15.74 21.69 3.80
C GLY A 95 -14.53 21.69 2.86
N ARG A 96 -13.51 20.86 3.12
CA ARG A 96 -12.36 20.67 2.23
C ARG A 96 -12.62 19.54 1.25
N LYS A 97 -12.50 19.81 -0.04
CA LYS A 97 -12.52 18.78 -1.09
C LYS A 97 -11.18 18.05 -1.10
N GLU A 98 -11.21 16.73 -1.03
CA GLU A 98 -10.03 15.87 -1.08
C GLU A 98 -10.17 14.83 -2.18
N HIS A 99 -9.19 14.77 -3.07
CA HIS A 99 -9.11 13.79 -4.14
C HIS A 99 -8.35 12.57 -3.65
N VAL A 100 -9.05 11.45 -3.43
CA VAL A 100 -8.45 10.24 -2.86
C VAL A 100 -7.61 9.53 -3.92
N MET A 101 -6.30 9.50 -3.72
CA MET A 101 -5.34 8.85 -4.63
C MET A 101 -5.17 7.37 -4.29
N MET A 102 -5.19 7.05 -2.99
CA MET A 102 -5.02 5.71 -2.45
C MET A 102 -5.84 5.58 -1.17
N ASP A 103 -6.44 4.41 -0.97
CA ASP A 103 -7.10 4.03 0.28
C ASP A 103 -7.03 2.51 0.42
N THR A 104 -6.31 2.02 1.43
CA THR A 104 -6.12 0.58 1.64
C THR A 104 -6.10 0.22 3.12
N ALA A 105 -6.75 -0.90 3.43
CA ALA A 105 -6.74 -1.51 4.76
C ALA A 105 -5.64 -2.58 4.88
N GLY A 106 -5.26 -2.84 6.13
CA GLY A 106 -4.20 -3.76 6.52
C GLY A 106 -2.84 -3.07 6.68
N PRO A 107 -1.85 -3.79 7.23
CA PRO A 107 -0.48 -3.31 7.34
C PRO A 107 0.19 -3.22 5.97
N GLY A 108 1.10 -2.28 5.80
CA GLY A 108 1.89 -2.11 4.58
C GLY A 108 2.86 -0.94 4.66
N ALA A 109 3.49 -0.64 3.53
CA ALA A 109 4.31 0.55 3.37
C ALA A 109 4.11 1.16 1.99
N VAL A 110 4.04 2.49 1.92
CA VAL A 110 4.18 3.21 0.65
C VAL A 110 5.67 3.23 0.33
N VAL A 111 6.08 2.59 -0.75
CA VAL A 111 7.50 2.45 -1.12
C VAL A 111 7.92 3.30 -2.32
N ARG A 112 6.93 3.84 -3.07
CA ARG A 112 7.18 4.73 -4.19
C ARG A 112 5.96 5.60 -4.46
N ILE A 113 6.19 6.89 -4.62
CA ILE A 113 5.28 7.82 -5.30
C ILE A 113 6.03 8.36 -6.50
N TRP A 114 5.41 8.25 -7.67
CA TRP A 114 5.85 8.91 -8.89
C TRP A 114 4.77 9.87 -9.35
N ALA A 115 5.15 11.05 -9.77
CA ALA A 115 4.21 12.03 -10.29
C ALA A 115 4.82 12.96 -11.34
N THR A 116 3.95 13.47 -12.18
CA THR A 116 4.17 14.61 -13.06
C THR A 116 3.00 15.55 -12.86
N TRP A 117 3.16 16.83 -13.19
CA TRP A 117 2.12 17.81 -12.94
C TRP A 117 1.96 18.77 -14.10
N HIS A 118 0.70 18.99 -14.46
CA HIS A 118 0.27 20.08 -15.33
C HIS A 118 -1.10 20.56 -14.84
N GLY A 119 -1.38 21.85 -15.03
CA GLY A 119 -2.71 22.39 -14.83
C GLY A 119 -3.64 22.05 -16.00
N PRO A 120 -4.95 22.28 -15.86
CA PRO A 120 -5.92 22.12 -16.96
C PRO A 120 -5.46 22.85 -18.23
N GLY A 121 -5.58 22.18 -19.38
CA GLY A 121 -5.16 22.74 -20.67
C GLY A 121 -3.66 23.00 -20.81
N GLY A 122 -2.82 22.36 -19.99
CA GLY A 122 -1.37 22.61 -19.95
C GLY A 122 -0.99 23.84 -19.13
N GLY A 123 -1.93 24.40 -18.36
CA GLY A 123 -1.69 25.53 -17.48
C GLY A 123 -0.79 25.20 -16.28
N GLN A 124 -0.69 26.14 -15.35
CA GLN A 124 0.15 25.97 -14.17
C GLN A 124 -0.43 24.89 -13.23
N PHE A 125 0.44 24.00 -12.77
CA PHE A 125 0.13 23.07 -11.68
C PHE A 125 -0.26 23.84 -10.42
N SER A 126 -1.40 23.49 -9.81
CA SER A 126 -1.90 24.18 -8.63
C SER A 126 -1.04 23.98 -7.38
N ASN A 127 -0.13 23.01 -7.40
CA ASN A 127 0.71 22.63 -6.25
C ASN A 127 -0.12 22.47 -4.96
N GLY A 128 -1.22 21.71 -5.08
CA GLY A 128 -2.12 21.42 -3.98
C GLY A 128 -1.45 20.65 -2.85
N THR A 129 -2.23 20.35 -1.83
CA THR A 129 -1.73 19.78 -0.58
C THR A 129 -1.86 18.27 -0.58
N LEU A 130 -0.74 17.56 -0.58
CA LEU A 130 -0.72 16.10 -0.40
C LEU A 130 -0.84 15.77 1.09
N ARG A 131 -1.68 14.77 1.42
CA ARG A 131 -1.99 14.35 2.78
C ARG A 131 -1.90 12.85 2.95
N PHE A 132 -1.32 12.41 4.06
CA PHE A 132 -1.25 11.01 4.44
C PHE A 132 -1.98 10.82 5.77
N TYR A 133 -3.02 10.00 5.75
CA TYR A 133 -3.75 9.54 6.92
C TYR A 133 -3.34 8.11 7.20
N LEU A 134 -2.63 7.89 8.30
CA LEU A 134 -2.14 6.57 8.68
C LEU A 134 -2.93 6.04 9.87
N ASP A 135 -3.19 4.75 9.84
CA ASP A 135 -3.75 3.95 10.94
C ASP A 135 -5.08 4.46 11.49
N GLY A 136 -5.89 5.08 10.62
CA GLY A 136 -7.20 5.65 10.96
C GLY A 136 -7.12 6.99 11.69
N ASN A 137 -5.97 7.66 11.70
CA ASN A 137 -5.84 8.99 12.29
C ASN A 137 -6.75 9.98 11.54
N PRO A 138 -7.67 10.70 12.21
CA PRO A 138 -8.55 11.67 11.55
C PRO A 138 -7.81 12.91 11.03
N LYS A 139 -6.59 13.17 11.53
CA LYS A 139 -5.71 14.23 11.05
C LYS A 139 -4.60 13.63 10.21
N PRO A 140 -4.18 14.29 9.11
CA PRO A 140 -3.05 13.81 8.34
C PRO A 140 -1.79 13.86 9.21
N VAL A 141 -1.01 12.79 9.19
CA VAL A 141 0.29 12.72 9.88
C VAL A 141 1.42 13.33 9.04
N ILE A 142 1.23 13.36 7.71
CA ILE A 142 2.08 14.09 6.77
C ILE A 142 1.15 14.97 5.93
N GLU A 143 1.45 16.26 5.87
CA GLU A 143 0.68 17.25 5.11
C GLU A 143 1.63 18.34 4.60
N GLY A 144 1.47 18.74 3.33
CA GLY A 144 2.31 19.79 2.74
C GLY A 144 2.06 19.97 1.25
N PRO A 145 2.65 21.01 0.63
CA PRO A 145 2.62 21.18 -0.82
C PRO A 145 3.21 19.95 -1.51
N THR A 146 2.54 19.51 -2.58
CA THR A 146 2.85 18.23 -3.23
C THR A 146 4.29 18.16 -3.74
N GLU A 147 4.78 19.22 -4.38
CA GLU A 147 6.14 19.23 -4.91
C GLU A 147 7.22 19.21 -3.81
N ASP A 148 6.92 19.82 -2.66
CA ASP A 148 7.84 19.93 -1.54
C ASP A 148 8.01 18.57 -0.85
N LEU A 149 6.90 17.86 -0.64
CA LEU A 149 6.89 16.52 -0.06
C LEU A 149 7.50 15.46 -0.99
N ILE A 150 7.26 15.54 -2.30
CA ILE A 150 7.68 14.48 -3.23
C ILE A 150 9.13 14.66 -3.68
N SER A 151 9.57 15.86 -4.08
CA SER A 151 10.85 16.02 -4.77
C SER A 151 11.72 17.23 -4.40
N LYS A 152 11.29 18.09 -3.47
CA LYS A 152 12.18 19.13 -2.90
C LYS A 152 12.75 18.76 -1.53
N GLY A 153 12.55 17.52 -1.11
CA GLY A 153 13.19 16.95 0.06
C GLY A 153 12.68 17.46 1.41
N GLN A 154 11.42 17.91 1.49
CA GLN A 154 10.81 18.28 2.78
C GLN A 154 10.78 17.10 3.76
N LEU A 155 10.62 15.86 3.27
CA LEU A 155 10.60 14.65 4.11
C LEU A 155 11.97 14.00 4.24
N VAL A 156 12.75 13.97 3.16
CA VAL A 156 14.07 13.35 3.10
C VAL A 156 14.85 13.93 1.93
N ALA A 157 16.18 13.99 2.00
CA ALA A 157 16.99 14.47 0.89
C ALA A 157 17.05 13.48 -0.29
N ALA A 158 17.64 13.92 -1.40
CA ALA A 158 18.08 13.02 -2.47
C ALA A 158 19.01 11.92 -1.89
N PRO A 159 18.99 10.70 -2.45
CA PRO A 159 18.28 10.28 -3.67
C PRO A 159 16.84 9.80 -3.42
N LEU A 160 16.32 9.87 -2.18
CA LEU A 160 14.99 9.35 -1.85
C LEU A 160 13.86 10.31 -2.17
N SER A 161 14.13 11.60 -2.38
CA SER A 161 13.17 12.61 -2.83
C SER A 161 13.83 13.45 -3.91
N GLU A 162 13.45 13.25 -5.17
CA GLU A 162 14.14 13.88 -6.30
C GLU A 162 13.30 13.97 -7.57
N GLY A 163 13.47 15.06 -8.31
CA GLY A 163 13.01 15.19 -9.70
C GLY A 163 14.07 14.66 -10.66
N VAL A 164 13.72 13.71 -11.52
CA VAL A 164 14.64 13.12 -12.51
C VAL A 164 14.78 14.02 -13.75
N SER A 165 15.81 13.78 -14.55
CA SER A 165 16.16 14.60 -15.72
C SER A 165 16.53 16.04 -15.33
N PRO A 166 17.67 16.25 -14.62
CA PRO A 166 18.05 17.55 -14.07
C PRO A 166 18.27 18.65 -15.12
N GLU A 167 18.45 18.28 -16.38
CA GLU A 167 18.59 19.22 -17.51
C GLU A 167 17.23 19.76 -18.01
N THR A 168 16.12 19.13 -17.64
CA THR A 168 14.76 19.58 -17.98
C THR A 168 14.29 20.63 -16.97
N PRO A 169 13.50 21.66 -17.36
CA PRO A 169 12.92 22.58 -16.39
C PRO A 169 12.09 21.84 -15.34
N TYR A 170 12.19 22.22 -14.06
CA TYR A 170 11.62 21.48 -12.93
C TYR A 170 10.17 21.05 -13.14
N LYS A 171 9.32 21.94 -13.68
CA LYS A 171 7.89 21.68 -13.91
C LYS A 171 7.58 20.64 -14.99
N HIS A 172 8.58 20.23 -15.78
CA HIS A 172 8.45 19.25 -16.85
C HIS A 172 9.16 17.93 -16.53
N ARG A 173 9.62 17.75 -15.29
CA ARG A 173 10.29 16.53 -14.83
C ARG A 173 9.28 15.48 -14.39
N GLY A 174 9.78 14.25 -14.28
CA GLY A 174 9.19 13.24 -13.40
C GLY A 174 9.71 13.42 -11.97
N HIS A 175 8.86 13.21 -10.98
CA HIS A 175 9.19 13.43 -9.57
C HIS A 175 8.98 12.15 -8.79
N ASN A 176 9.96 11.77 -7.99
CA ASN A 176 9.95 10.53 -7.22
C ASN A 176 10.12 10.79 -5.72
N LEU A 177 9.33 10.08 -4.93
CA LEU A 177 9.57 9.85 -3.52
C LEU A 177 9.72 8.33 -3.31
N TYR A 178 10.90 7.90 -2.90
CA TYR A 178 11.25 6.51 -2.54
C TYR A 178 11.35 6.32 -1.02
N LEU A 179 11.06 7.34 -0.22
CA LEU A 179 10.99 7.21 1.24
C LEU A 179 9.90 6.19 1.61
N PRO A 180 10.24 5.08 2.30
CA PRO A 180 9.21 4.16 2.78
C PRO A 180 8.34 4.83 3.85
N ILE A 181 7.02 4.75 3.73
CA ILE A 181 6.07 5.24 4.74
C ILE A 181 5.26 4.04 5.26
N PRO A 182 5.69 3.40 6.37
CA PRO A 182 4.99 2.25 6.92
C PRO A 182 3.70 2.65 7.66
N TYR A 183 2.73 1.74 7.66
CA TYR A 183 1.46 1.84 8.38
C TYR A 183 1.00 0.45 8.85
N ALA A 184 0.33 0.39 9.99
CA ALA A 184 -0.03 -0.86 10.66
C ALA A 184 -1.45 -1.36 10.35
N ARG A 185 -2.40 -0.45 10.08
CA ARG A 185 -3.83 -0.76 9.95
C ARG A 185 -4.46 -0.23 8.68
N HIS A 186 -4.08 0.97 8.27
CA HIS A 186 -4.74 1.66 7.17
C HIS A 186 -3.88 2.79 6.63
N CYS A 187 -3.96 3.04 5.32
CA CYS A 187 -3.33 4.20 4.69
C CYS A 187 -4.30 4.81 3.69
N LYS A 188 -4.57 6.11 3.85
CA LYS A 188 -5.26 6.94 2.86
C LYS A 188 -4.38 8.12 2.47
N ILE A 189 -4.25 8.33 1.17
CA ILE A 189 -3.51 9.46 0.59
C ILE A 189 -4.48 10.31 -0.23
N THR A 190 -4.50 11.62 0.03
CA THR A 190 -5.36 12.58 -0.67
C THR A 190 -4.58 13.80 -1.17
N TYR A 191 -5.11 14.43 -2.23
CA TYR A 191 -4.65 15.71 -2.80
C TYR A 191 -5.75 16.78 -2.69
#